data_AF-A0A920TPK3-F1
#
_entry.id   AF-A0A920TPK3-F1
#
_cell.length_a   1.000
_cell.length_b   1.000
_cell.length_c   1.000
_cell.angle_alpha   90.00
_cell.angle_beta   90.00
_cell.angle_gamma   90.00
#
_symmetry.space_group_name_H-M   'P 1'
#
loop_
_entity.id
_entity.type
_entity.pdbx_description
1 polymer ?
#
loop_
_entity_poly.entity_id
_entity_poly.type
_entity_poly.pdbx_seq_one_letter_code
_entity_poly.pdbx_strand_id
1 'polypeptide(L)'
;MEHKKLLKFPQKTGLYDPSYEKDSCGVGMVAKIKGIASRQIMEDAYLVNSRMDHRGGCGFEENTGDGAGILVALPHNFFKKISTEMGIKLPKKGSYSVGNIFLPQDEKERELCKRKIEKIIDSENQTFLGWRMVPTTQKKLMSGLQQNFPSQL
;
A
#
# COMPACT_ATOMS: atom_id res chain seq x y z
N MET A 1 14.91 -10.29 37.00
CA MET A 1 14.46 -9.73 35.71
C MET A 1 13.04 -9.23 35.90
N GLU A 2 12.89 -7.92 36.04
CA GLU A 2 11.62 -7.26 36.32
C GLU A 2 10.80 -7.19 35.02
N HIS A 3 9.63 -7.85 35.00
CA HIS A 3 8.69 -7.73 33.88
C HIS A 3 8.14 -6.30 33.86
N LYS A 4 8.61 -5.49 32.89
CA LYS A 4 8.06 -4.18 32.56
C LYS A 4 6.53 -4.29 32.46
N LYS A 5 5.82 -3.51 33.28
CA LYS A 5 4.36 -3.38 33.27
C LYS A 5 3.88 -3.18 31.84
N LEU A 6 3.12 -4.16 31.35
CA LEU A 6 2.32 -4.06 30.14
C LEU A 6 1.47 -2.79 30.23
N LEU A 7 1.42 -2.02 29.13
CA LEU A 7 0.58 -0.83 28.98
C LEU A 7 -0.84 -1.17 29.45
N LYS A 8 -1.29 -0.58 30.57
CA LYS A 8 -2.67 -0.69 31.04
C LYS A 8 -3.46 0.49 30.49
N PHE A 9 -4.69 0.24 30.03
CA PHE A 9 -5.62 1.29 29.66
C PHE A 9 -5.83 2.29 30.83
N PRO A 10 -6.15 3.56 30.55
CA PRO A 10 -6.46 4.55 31.59
C PRO A 10 -7.54 4.04 32.55
N GLN A 11 -7.56 4.52 33.80
CA GLN A 11 -8.66 4.17 34.71
C GLN A 11 -9.97 4.81 34.24
N LYS A 12 -11.09 4.11 34.49
CA LYS A 12 -12.45 4.59 34.21
C LYS A 12 -12.62 6.02 34.75
N THR A 13 -12.84 6.98 33.86
CA THR A 13 -12.93 8.41 34.20
C THR A 13 -14.04 9.07 33.38
N GLY A 14 -15.05 9.65 34.04
CA GLY A 14 -16.21 10.19 33.34
C GLY A 14 -17.00 9.11 32.58
N LEU A 15 -17.32 9.36 31.31
CA LEU A 15 -18.00 8.40 30.43
C LEU A 15 -17.07 7.33 29.83
N TYR A 16 -15.76 7.46 30.02
CA TYR A 16 -14.79 6.47 29.54
C TYR A 16 -14.79 5.23 30.43
N ASP A 17 -15.11 4.05 29.88
CA ASP A 17 -14.96 2.75 30.52
C ASP A 17 -14.03 1.84 29.70
N PRO A 18 -12.86 1.44 30.24
CA PRO A 18 -11.92 0.55 29.55
C PRO A 18 -12.52 -0.78 29.10
N SER A 19 -13.63 -1.24 29.70
CA SER A 19 -14.30 -2.46 29.26
C SER A 19 -14.93 -2.35 27.87
N TYR A 20 -15.16 -1.13 27.37
CA TYR A 20 -15.69 -0.86 26.04
C TYR A 20 -14.60 -0.55 25.01
N GLU A 21 -13.33 -0.47 25.41
CA GLU A 21 -12.22 -0.25 24.48
C GLU A 21 -12.08 -1.45 23.53
N LYS A 22 -12.15 -1.18 22.23
CA LYS A 22 -11.94 -2.20 21.19
C LYS A 22 -11.00 -1.67 20.14
N ASP A 23 -9.80 -2.24 20.08
CA ASP A 23 -8.90 -2.03 18.96
C ASP A 23 -9.52 -2.62 17.69
N SER A 24 -9.66 -1.80 16.65
CA SER A 24 -10.59 -2.04 15.55
C SER A 24 -9.91 -1.87 14.20
N CYS A 25 -8.87 -2.66 13.93
CA CYS A 25 -8.39 -2.90 12.57
C CYS A 25 -8.60 -4.36 12.18
N GLY A 26 -8.94 -4.61 10.92
CA GLY A 26 -9.00 -5.95 10.34
C GLY A 26 -7.68 -6.31 9.64
N VAL A 27 -7.16 -7.50 9.90
CA VAL A 27 -6.01 -8.06 9.16
C VAL A 27 -6.36 -9.48 8.73
N GLY A 28 -5.99 -9.84 7.51
CA GLY A 28 -6.18 -11.17 6.96
C GLY A 28 -5.03 -11.59 6.06
N MET A 29 -4.87 -12.90 5.90
CA MET A 29 -3.85 -13.49 5.05
C MET A 29 -4.46 -14.64 4.24
N VAL A 30 -4.09 -14.71 2.96
CA VAL A 30 -4.40 -15.85 2.09
C VAL A 30 -3.08 -16.42 1.60
N ALA A 31 -2.93 -17.74 1.71
CA ALA A 31 -1.74 -18.46 1.26
C ALA A 31 -2.12 -19.69 0.45
N LYS A 32 -1.41 -19.93 -0.65
CA LYS A 32 -1.47 -21.21 -1.37
C LYS A 32 -0.41 -22.16 -0.80
N ILE A 33 -0.85 -23.21 -0.10
CA ILE A 33 0.02 -24.18 0.59
C ILE A 33 1.05 -24.81 -0.36
N LYS A 34 0.66 -25.08 -1.62
CA LYS A 34 1.56 -25.65 -2.63
C LYS A 34 2.54 -24.65 -3.26
N GLY A 35 2.48 -23.36 -2.91
CA GLY A 35 3.36 -22.32 -3.44
C GLY A 35 3.15 -21.95 -4.93
N ILE A 36 2.12 -22.50 -5.58
CA ILE A 36 1.84 -22.24 -7.00
C ILE A 36 1.15 -20.89 -7.17
N ALA A 37 1.82 -19.96 -7.84
CA ALA A 37 1.26 -18.63 -8.13
C ALA A 37 -0.01 -18.72 -8.99
N SER A 38 -1.02 -17.91 -8.65
CA SER A 38 -2.31 -17.93 -9.33
C SER A 38 -3.07 -16.63 -9.03
N ARG A 39 -3.85 -16.15 -10.00
CA ARG A 39 -4.71 -14.98 -9.82
C ARG A 39 -5.73 -15.16 -8.69
N GLN A 40 -6.16 -16.39 -8.42
CA GLN A 40 -7.13 -16.70 -7.36
C GLN A 40 -6.72 -16.13 -5.99
N ILE A 41 -5.41 -16.15 -5.66
CA ILE A 41 -4.95 -15.65 -4.35
C ILE A 41 -5.23 -14.15 -4.16
N MET A 42 -5.21 -13.38 -5.26
CA MET A 42 -5.52 -11.96 -5.24
C MET A 42 -7.03 -11.72 -5.11
N GLU A 43 -7.86 -12.53 -5.78
CA GLU A 43 -9.31 -12.47 -5.67
C GLU A 43 -9.79 -12.86 -4.26
N ASP A 44 -9.19 -13.88 -3.67
CA ASP A 44 -9.43 -14.29 -2.29
C ASP A 44 -9.00 -13.19 -1.30
N ALA A 45 -7.82 -12.60 -1.48
CA ALA A 45 -7.34 -11.49 -0.63
C ALA A 45 -8.25 -10.26 -0.74
N TYR A 46 -8.74 -9.95 -1.95
CA TYR A 46 -9.72 -8.89 -2.16
C TYR A 46 -11.05 -9.18 -1.46
N LEU A 47 -11.54 -10.42 -1.54
CA LEU A 47 -12.75 -10.82 -0.83
C LEU A 47 -12.59 -10.69 0.69
N VAL A 48 -11.46 -11.14 1.25
CA VAL A 48 -11.15 -10.97 2.68
C VAL A 48 -11.12 -9.49 3.06
N ASN A 49 -10.38 -8.67 2.31
CA ASN A 49 -10.25 -7.23 2.59
C ASN A 49 -11.60 -6.50 2.52
N SER A 50 -12.43 -6.80 1.52
CA SER A 50 -13.76 -6.17 1.36
C SER A 50 -14.79 -6.60 2.41
N ARG A 51 -14.54 -7.70 3.15
CA ARG A 51 -15.40 -8.16 4.24
C ARG A 51 -15.02 -7.57 5.61
N MET A 52 -13.96 -6.78 5.67
CA MET A 52 -13.47 -6.15 6.91
C MET A 52 -14.04 -4.74 7.16
N ASP A 53 -15.00 -4.30 6.36
CA ASP A 53 -15.57 -2.94 6.43
C ASP A 53 -16.14 -2.60 7.82
N HIS A 54 -16.74 -3.58 8.51
CA HIS A 54 -17.21 -3.45 9.90
C HIS A 54 -16.10 -3.21 10.94
N ARG A 55 -14.84 -3.29 10.52
CA ARG A 55 -13.62 -2.97 11.29
C ARG A 55 -12.82 -1.83 10.66
N GLY A 56 -13.37 -1.15 9.67
CA GLY A 56 -12.78 0.04 9.08
C GLY A 56 -13.19 1.28 9.87
N GLY A 57 -12.26 2.20 10.06
CA GLY A 57 -12.62 3.58 10.38
C GLY A 57 -13.22 4.24 9.14
N CYS A 58 -14.40 4.83 9.30
CA CYS A 58 -15.07 5.62 8.27
C CYS A 58 -15.06 7.09 8.72
N GLY A 59 -14.82 8.00 7.78
CA GLY A 59 -14.89 9.43 8.03
C GLY A 59 -16.33 9.94 8.04
N PHE A 60 -16.49 11.25 7.90
CA PHE A 60 -17.80 11.90 7.90
C PHE A 60 -18.65 11.61 6.64
N GLU A 61 -18.01 11.24 5.52
CA GLU A 61 -18.70 10.89 4.27
C GLU A 61 -18.58 9.39 3.94
N GLU A 62 -19.64 8.81 3.37
CA GLU A 62 -19.75 7.36 3.07
C GLU A 62 -18.64 6.81 2.14
N ASN A 63 -17.97 7.69 1.39
CA ASN A 63 -16.90 7.36 0.45
C ASN A 63 -15.49 7.58 1.04
N THR A 64 -15.39 7.78 2.36
CA THR A 64 -14.12 7.99 3.06
C THR A 64 -13.81 6.84 4.01
N GLY A 65 -12.53 6.48 4.10
CA GLY A 65 -12.04 5.51 5.07
C GLY A 65 -10.58 5.77 5.39
N ASP A 66 -10.14 5.30 6.56
CA ASP A 66 -8.79 5.58 7.07
C ASP A 66 -7.69 4.92 6.23
N GLY A 67 -8.00 3.77 5.62
CA GLY A 67 -7.10 3.09 4.69
C GLY A 67 -7.42 1.61 4.52
N ALA A 68 -7.11 1.07 3.34
CA ALA A 68 -7.17 -0.35 3.05
C ALA A 68 -6.06 -0.71 2.05
N GLY A 69 -5.54 -1.93 2.11
CA GLY A 69 -4.44 -2.33 1.24
C GLY A 69 -4.27 -3.85 1.15
N ILE A 70 -3.75 -4.30 0.01
CA ILE A 70 -3.40 -5.71 -0.21
C ILE A 70 -1.93 -5.75 -0.62
N LEU A 71 -1.12 -6.45 0.16
CA LEU A 71 0.25 -6.77 -0.21
C LEU A 71 0.28 -8.12 -0.94
N VAL A 72 0.92 -8.14 -2.11
CA VAL A 72 1.10 -9.37 -2.90
C VAL A 72 2.57 -9.55 -3.27
N ALA A 73 2.97 -10.79 -3.54
CA ALA A 73 4.26 -11.08 -4.14
C ALA A 73 4.39 -10.42 -5.52
N LEU A 74 5.62 -10.02 -5.89
CA LEU A 74 5.91 -9.33 -7.16
C LEU A 74 5.42 -10.15 -8.38
N PRO A 75 4.37 -9.69 -9.09
CA PRO A 75 3.76 -10.46 -10.18
C PRO A 75 4.61 -10.37 -11.46
N HIS A 76 5.57 -11.27 -11.62
CA HIS A 76 6.54 -11.22 -12.72
C HIS A 76 5.90 -11.14 -14.12
N ASN A 77 4.90 -11.97 -14.40
CA ASN A 77 4.25 -12.00 -15.71
C ASN A 77 3.53 -10.67 -16.03
N PHE A 78 3.00 -9.99 -15.02
CA PHE A 78 2.41 -8.67 -15.17
C PHE A 78 3.48 -7.64 -15.54
N PHE A 79 4.57 -7.56 -14.78
CA PHE A 79 5.65 -6.60 -15.05
C PHE A 79 6.38 -6.87 -16.37
N LYS A 80 6.50 -8.12 -16.81
CA LYS A 80 7.05 -8.46 -18.13
C LYS A 80 6.21 -7.88 -19.27
N LYS A 81 4.89 -7.94 -19.16
CA LYS A 81 3.97 -7.34 -20.14
C LYS A 81 4.14 -5.81 -20.16
N ILE A 82 4.05 -5.19 -18.99
CA ILE A 82 4.18 -3.74 -18.82
C ILE A 82 5.54 -3.21 -19.30
N SER A 83 6.64 -3.90 -18.98
CA SER A 83 7.97 -3.47 -19.42
C SER A 83 8.09 -3.49 -20.95
N THR A 84 7.43 -4.44 -21.61
CA THR A 84 7.39 -4.52 -23.07
C THR A 84 6.65 -3.33 -23.67
N GLU A 85 5.50 -2.96 -23.10
CA GLU A 85 4.72 -1.76 -23.50
C GLU A 85 5.51 -0.46 -23.32
N MET A 86 6.40 -0.41 -22.32
CA MET A 86 7.25 0.75 -22.02
C MET A 86 8.59 0.76 -22.76
N GLY A 87 8.90 -0.27 -23.57
CA GLY A 87 10.22 -0.39 -24.22
C GLY A 87 11.38 -0.68 -23.25
N ILE A 88 11.10 -1.16 -22.04
CA ILE A 88 12.08 -1.49 -21.01
C ILE A 88 12.45 -2.97 -21.09
N LYS A 89 13.77 -3.25 -21.13
CA LYS A 89 14.29 -4.62 -21.01
C LYS A 89 14.29 -5.06 -19.55
N LEU A 90 13.26 -5.80 -19.14
CA LEU A 90 13.13 -6.30 -17.77
C LEU A 90 14.13 -7.44 -17.49
N PRO A 91 14.88 -7.40 -16.38
CA PRO A 91 15.70 -8.52 -15.93
C PRO A 91 14.87 -9.78 -15.61
N LYS A 92 15.56 -10.92 -15.46
CA LYS A 92 14.94 -12.18 -15.04
C LYS A 92 14.25 -12.04 -13.67
N LYS A 93 13.23 -12.85 -13.43
CA LYS A 93 12.55 -12.94 -12.12
C LYS A 93 13.58 -13.10 -11.00
N GLY A 94 13.45 -12.28 -9.95
CA GLY A 94 14.38 -12.25 -8.80
C GLY A 94 15.62 -11.40 -9.01
N SER A 95 15.81 -10.77 -10.18
CA SER A 95 16.93 -9.87 -10.47
C SER A 95 16.47 -8.43 -10.74
N TYR A 96 15.26 -8.09 -10.31
CA TYR A 96 14.74 -6.72 -10.33
C TYR A 96 13.77 -6.51 -9.15
N SER A 97 13.62 -5.27 -8.75
CA SER A 97 12.65 -4.82 -7.76
C SER A 97 11.67 -3.83 -8.39
N VAL A 98 10.53 -3.63 -7.73
CA VAL A 98 9.58 -2.57 -8.03
C VAL A 98 9.23 -1.89 -6.70
N GLY A 99 9.21 -0.57 -6.70
CA GLY A 99 8.69 0.23 -5.59
C GLY A 99 7.40 0.91 -6.02
N ASN A 100 6.45 1.02 -5.09
CA ASN A 100 5.30 1.90 -5.24
C ASN A 100 5.59 3.16 -4.43
N ILE A 101 5.69 4.31 -5.08
CA ILE A 101 6.16 5.55 -4.44
C ILE A 101 5.11 6.63 -4.59
N PHE A 102 4.68 7.20 -3.46
CA PHE A 102 3.88 8.41 -3.43
C PHE A 102 4.80 9.64 -3.48
N LEU A 103 4.59 10.49 -4.48
CA LEU A 103 5.39 11.69 -4.70
C LEU A 103 4.56 12.96 -4.51
N PRO A 104 5.21 14.11 -4.22
CA PRO A 104 4.55 15.40 -4.17
C PRO A 104 3.73 15.71 -5.44
N GLN A 105 2.66 16.49 -5.27
CA GLN A 105 1.84 16.92 -6.40
C GLN A 105 2.52 18.03 -7.21
N ASP A 106 3.25 18.93 -6.54
CA ASP A 106 4.06 19.96 -7.21
C ASP A 106 5.11 19.31 -8.12
N GLU A 107 5.18 19.78 -9.36
CA GLU A 107 6.02 19.18 -10.38
C GLU A 107 7.51 19.33 -10.08
N LYS A 108 7.93 20.49 -9.55
CA LYS A 108 9.34 20.75 -9.25
C LYS A 108 9.80 19.90 -8.07
N GLU A 109 8.98 19.78 -7.04
CA GLU A 109 9.23 18.91 -5.89
C GLU A 109 9.26 17.43 -6.30
N ARG A 110 8.31 17.00 -7.13
CA ARG A 110 8.26 15.64 -7.67
C ARG A 110 9.52 15.27 -8.44
N GLU A 111 9.97 16.13 -9.36
CA GLU A 111 11.19 15.88 -10.13
C GLU A 111 12.44 15.93 -9.25
N LEU A 112 12.44 16.77 -8.20
CA LEU A 112 13.52 16.74 -7.20
C LEU A 112 13.57 15.39 -6.46
N CYS A 113 12.41 14.87 -6.02
CA CYS A 113 12.32 13.56 -5.36
C CYS A 113 12.75 12.42 -6.29
N LYS A 114 12.28 12.40 -7.54
CA LYS A 114 12.67 11.37 -8.54
C LYS A 114 14.18 11.36 -8.76
N ARG A 115 14.79 12.52 -8.99
CA ARG A 115 16.26 12.64 -9.14
C ARG A 115 17.02 12.15 -7.91
N LYS A 116 16.51 12.40 -6.69
CA LYS A 116 17.14 11.89 -5.46
C LYS A 116 17.08 10.37 -5.39
N ILE A 117 15.94 9.78 -5.74
CA ILE A 117 15.77 8.32 -5.75
C ILE A 117 16.70 7.68 -6.79
N GLU A 118 16.76 8.24 -8.00
CA GLU A 118 17.66 7.77 -9.05
C GLU A 118 19.13 7.84 -8.64
N LYS A 119 19.55 8.93 -7.98
CA LYS A 119 20.91 9.06 -7.42
C LYS A 119 21.21 8.01 -6.36
N ILE A 120 20.25 7.68 -5.49
CA ILE A 120 20.42 6.65 -4.47
C ILE A 120 20.59 5.28 -5.13
N ILE A 121 19.73 4.96 -6.11
CA ILE A 121 19.81 3.70 -6.88
C ILE A 121 21.20 3.56 -7.52
N ASP A 122 21.70 4.62 -8.15
CA ASP A 122 23.04 4.65 -8.75
C ASP A 122 24.14 4.47 -7.69
N SER A 123 24.05 5.17 -6.55
CA SER A 123 25.03 5.04 -5.45
C SER A 123 25.08 3.65 -4.81
N GLU A 124 23.98 2.90 -4.90
CA GLU A 124 23.88 1.51 -4.43
C GLU A 124 24.23 0.49 -5.54
N ASN A 125 24.87 0.94 -6.63
CA ASN A 125 25.27 0.15 -7.79
C ASN A 125 24.11 -0.61 -8.45
N GLN A 126 22.91 -0.05 -8.41
CA GLN A 126 21.73 -0.60 -9.08
C GLN A 126 21.46 0.14 -10.40
N THR A 127 20.75 -0.50 -11.31
CA THR A 127 20.35 0.13 -12.58
C THR A 127 18.91 0.62 -12.47
N PHE A 128 18.71 1.92 -12.65
CA PHE A 128 17.36 2.49 -12.77
C PHE A 128 16.73 2.07 -14.11
N LEU A 129 15.57 1.41 -14.07
CA LEU A 129 14.90 0.90 -15.27
C LEU A 129 13.84 1.85 -15.83
N GLY A 130 13.18 2.65 -14.98
CA GLY A 130 12.14 3.58 -15.41
C GLY A 130 11.06 3.82 -14.35
N TRP A 131 10.30 4.88 -14.57
CA TRP A 131 9.12 5.24 -13.78
C TRP A 131 7.85 4.78 -14.49
N ARG A 132 6.85 4.29 -13.76
CA ARG A 132 5.55 3.95 -14.32
C ARG A 132 4.44 4.60 -13.52
N MET A 133 3.69 5.48 -14.15
CA MET A 133 2.48 6.01 -13.52
C MET A 133 1.48 4.89 -13.22
N VAL A 134 1.08 4.77 -11.95
CA VAL A 134 0.08 3.79 -11.53
C VAL A 134 -1.30 4.27 -11.98
N PRO A 135 -2.04 3.49 -12.78
CA PRO A 135 -3.40 3.87 -13.16
C PRO A 135 -4.31 3.92 -11.93
N THR A 136 -4.94 5.06 -11.68
CA THR A 136 -5.87 5.25 -10.55
C THR A 136 -7.20 5.81 -11.06
N THR A 137 -8.28 5.59 -10.31
CA THR A 137 -9.61 6.15 -10.60
C THR A 137 -10.09 6.95 -9.40
N GLN A 138 -10.10 8.27 -9.53
CA GLN A 138 -10.45 9.19 -8.44
C GLN A 138 -11.96 9.47 -8.33
N LYS A 139 -12.75 9.04 -9.33
CA LYS A 139 -14.19 9.33 -9.45
C LYS A 139 -15.04 8.91 -8.24
N LYS A 140 -14.52 8.01 -7.39
CA LYS A 140 -15.20 7.51 -6.18
C LYS A 140 -14.70 8.14 -4.87
N LEU A 141 -13.71 9.03 -4.90
CA LEU A 141 -13.17 9.72 -3.72
C LEU A 141 -13.96 11.00 -3.43
N MET A 142 -14.04 11.39 -2.17
CA MET A 142 -14.56 12.71 -1.75
C MET A 142 -13.75 13.85 -2.39
N SER A 143 -14.42 14.97 -2.69
CA SER A 143 -13.82 16.13 -3.37
C SER A 143 -12.54 16.65 -2.69
N GLY A 144 -12.48 16.64 -1.36
CA GLY A 144 -11.27 17.04 -0.60
C GLY A 144 -10.08 16.08 -0.75
N LEU A 145 -10.32 14.78 -0.93
CA LEU A 145 -9.27 13.77 -1.15
C LEU A 145 -8.80 13.75 -2.61
N GLN A 146 -9.66 14.14 -3.55
CA GLN A 146 -9.28 14.31 -4.95
C GLN A 146 -8.23 15.41 -5.11
N GLN A 147 -8.33 16.50 -4.34
CA GLN A 147 -7.38 17.62 -4.38
C GLN A 147 -5.99 17.23 -3.86
N ASN A 148 -5.88 16.30 -2.91
CA ASN A 148 -4.62 15.91 -2.26
C ASN A 148 -4.08 14.53 -2.71
N PHE A 149 -4.58 13.97 -3.81
CA PHE A 149 -4.16 12.65 -4.26
C PHE A 149 -2.71 12.68 -4.80
N PRO A 150 -1.73 12.00 -4.16
CA PRO A 150 -0.34 12.05 -4.60
C PRO A 150 -0.18 11.34 -5.95
N SER A 151 0.78 11.79 -6.75
CA SER A 151 1.17 11.02 -7.93
C SER A 151 1.87 9.74 -7.46
N GLN A 152 1.29 8.59 -7.82
CA GLN A 152 1.87 7.29 -7.51
C GLN A 152 2.61 6.76 -8.75
N LEU A 153 3.93 6.57 -8.58
CA LEU A 153 4.82 5.98 -9.59
C LEU A 153 5.34 4.60 -9.16
#